data_AF-A0A2M7JW19-F1
#
_entry.id   AF-A0A2M7JW19-F1
#
_cell.length_a   1.000
_cell.length_b   1.000
_cell.length_c   1.000
_cell.angle_alpha   90.00
_cell.angle_beta   90.00
_cell.angle_gamma   90.00
#
_symmetry.space_group_name_H-M   'P 1'
#
loop_
_entity.id
_entity.type
_entity.pdbx_description
1 polymer ?
#
loop_
_entity_poly.entity_id
_entity_poly.type
_entity_poly.pdbx_seq_one_letter_code
_entity_poly.pdbx_strand_id
1 'polypeptide(L)'
;MPISNKWKISVVAFVLSMSLMIPVAQAEQQYDITDCGSMTFTVNSESDELTIITFDFKGIARSNSENKIFDNCTVFYVGVARSTPGKTTAYGYSKYMDPDGDFVVMESIREGAETHCKFLQGTGKWKGIKGEGKVRRIASGKSIAPGTSQYCTRHIGTFELPK
;
A
#
# COMPACT_ATOMS: atom_id res chain seq x y z
N MET A 1 19.26 -59.28 44.35
CA MET A 1 18.49 -58.02 44.44
C MET A 1 18.67 -57.25 43.14
N PRO A 2 17.65 -57.14 42.26
CA PRO A 2 17.76 -56.30 41.07
C PRO A 2 17.18 -54.91 41.35
N ILE A 3 18.00 -53.88 41.10
CA ILE A 3 17.60 -52.47 41.18
C ILE A 3 16.79 -52.14 39.91
N SER A 4 15.59 -51.61 40.13
CA SER A 4 14.55 -51.38 39.12
C SER A 4 14.92 -50.28 38.12
N ASN A 5 14.83 -50.60 36.83
CA ASN A 5 15.13 -49.72 35.69
C ASN A 5 13.98 -48.75 35.31
N LYS A 6 13.07 -48.44 36.25
CA LYS A 6 11.81 -47.73 35.95
C LYS A 6 11.92 -46.20 36.01
N TRP A 7 13.05 -45.63 36.43
CA TRP A 7 13.11 -44.20 36.75
C TRP A 7 13.60 -43.30 35.59
N LYS A 8 14.18 -43.86 34.53
CA LYS A 8 14.73 -43.05 33.42
C LYS A 8 13.73 -42.69 32.31
N ILE A 9 12.54 -43.27 32.31
CA ILE A 9 11.56 -43.07 31.23
C ILE A 9 10.62 -41.86 31.51
N SER A 10 10.46 -41.44 32.76
CA SER A 10 9.53 -40.33 33.09
C SER A 10 10.05 -38.92 32.84
N VAL A 11 11.36 -38.70 32.71
CA VAL A 11 11.90 -37.32 32.55
C VAL A 11 11.91 -36.88 31.08
N VAL A 12 11.95 -37.82 30.13
CA VAL A 12 11.98 -37.50 28.69
C VAL A 12 10.62 -37.06 28.16
N ALA A 13 9.51 -37.47 28.79
CA ALA A 13 8.16 -37.16 28.33
C ALA A 13 7.66 -35.76 28.74
N PHE A 14 8.21 -35.15 29.79
CA PHE A 14 7.71 -33.85 30.28
C PHE A 14 8.36 -32.64 29.60
N VAL A 15 9.54 -32.81 28.99
CA VAL A 15 10.26 -31.71 28.31
C VAL A 15 9.72 -31.47 26.89
N LEU A 16 9.06 -32.45 26.27
CA LEU A 16 8.52 -32.34 24.91
C LEU A 16 7.09 -31.74 24.86
N SER A 17 6.44 -31.54 26.01
CA SER A 17 5.09 -30.97 26.11
C SER A 17 5.10 -29.44 26.26
N MET A 18 6.26 -28.79 26.20
CA MET A 18 6.36 -27.33 26.08
C MET A 18 6.17 -26.96 24.60
N SER A 19 5.01 -27.33 24.07
CA SER A 19 4.56 -27.04 22.72
C SER A 19 4.36 -25.54 22.58
N LEU A 20 5.46 -24.84 22.29
CA LEU A 20 5.60 -23.70 21.39
C LEU A 20 4.28 -23.01 21.05
N MET A 21 3.69 -22.29 22.00
CA MET A 21 2.82 -21.16 21.66
C MET A 21 3.74 -20.02 21.22
N ILE A 22 4.39 -20.17 20.06
CA ILE A 22 4.95 -19.02 19.37
C ILE A 22 3.73 -18.19 18.98
N PRO A 23 3.53 -16.99 19.53
CA PRO A 23 2.53 -16.10 18.98
C PRO A 23 2.91 -15.94 17.52
N VAL A 24 2.07 -16.46 16.61
CA VAL A 24 2.18 -16.14 15.19
C VAL A 24 1.96 -14.63 15.12
N ALA A 25 3.05 -13.86 15.23
CA ALA A 25 3.11 -12.51 14.72
C ALA A 25 2.69 -12.66 13.26
N GLN A 26 1.59 -12.01 12.86
CA GLN A 26 1.29 -11.96 11.43
C GLN A 26 2.52 -11.35 10.78
N ALA A 27 3.15 -12.12 9.90
CA ALA A 27 4.29 -11.62 9.17
C ALA A 27 3.79 -10.45 8.34
N GLU A 28 4.45 -9.31 8.51
CA GLU A 28 4.33 -8.16 7.64
C GLU A 28 4.40 -8.63 6.18
N GLN A 29 3.34 -8.37 5.42
CA GLN A 29 3.20 -8.81 4.03
C GLN A 29 3.73 -7.72 3.10
N GLN A 30 4.55 -8.11 2.14
CA GLN A 30 5.01 -7.19 1.09
C GLN A 30 3.96 -7.05 -0.02
N TYR A 31 3.85 -5.84 -0.56
CA TYR A 31 3.13 -5.59 -1.80
C TYR A 31 4.02 -4.80 -2.78
N ASP A 32 3.85 -5.11 -4.06
CA ASP A 32 4.51 -4.42 -5.17
C ASP A 32 3.52 -4.36 -6.33
N ILE A 33 2.98 -3.18 -6.59
CA ILE A 33 1.92 -2.97 -7.58
C ILE A 33 2.30 -1.85 -8.53
N THR A 34 1.76 -1.93 -9.75
CA THR A 34 1.84 -0.90 -10.77
C THR A 34 0.46 -0.33 -11.00
N ASP A 35 0.29 0.97 -10.79
CA ASP A 35 -0.94 1.69 -11.09
C ASP A 35 -0.78 2.41 -12.42
N CYS A 36 -1.69 2.17 -13.37
CA CYS A 36 -1.71 2.86 -14.64
C CYS A 36 -3.09 3.49 -14.85
N GLY A 37 -3.11 4.73 -15.34
CA GLY A 37 -4.37 5.45 -15.50
C GLY A 37 -4.22 6.83 -16.08
N SER A 38 -5.30 7.60 -15.92
CA SER A 38 -5.39 8.98 -16.37
C SER A 38 -5.62 9.89 -15.18
N MET A 39 -4.87 10.98 -15.13
CA MET A 39 -5.03 12.07 -14.17
C MET A 39 -5.63 13.30 -14.85
N THR A 40 -6.60 13.93 -14.22
CA THR A 40 -7.14 15.24 -14.59
C THR A 40 -6.62 16.28 -13.61
N PHE A 41 -6.36 17.49 -14.09
CA PHE A 41 -5.92 18.61 -13.26
C PHE A 41 -6.92 19.76 -13.35
N THR A 42 -7.14 20.43 -12.23
CA THR A 42 -7.82 21.72 -12.16
C THR A 42 -6.85 22.73 -11.56
N VAL A 43 -6.55 23.79 -12.31
CA VAL A 43 -5.74 24.91 -11.81
C VAL A 43 -6.62 25.78 -10.93
N ASN A 44 -6.27 25.89 -9.65
CA ASN A 44 -6.99 26.71 -8.69
C ASN A 44 -6.38 28.10 -8.55
N SER A 45 -5.06 28.22 -8.71
CA SER A 45 -4.31 29.47 -8.71
C SER A 45 -3.00 29.29 -9.47
N GLU A 46 -2.60 30.29 -10.25
CA GLU A 46 -1.36 30.28 -11.04
C GLU A 46 -0.73 31.67 -11.05
N SER A 47 0.54 31.73 -10.68
CA SER A 47 1.41 32.90 -10.68
C SER A 47 2.88 32.45 -10.77
N ASP A 48 3.79 33.39 -10.97
CA ASP A 48 5.24 33.09 -11.05
C ASP A 48 5.80 32.52 -9.72
N GLU A 49 5.17 32.82 -8.59
CA GLU A 49 5.62 32.39 -7.25
C GLU A 49 4.92 31.10 -6.77
N LEU A 50 3.70 30.85 -7.25
CA LEU A 50 2.83 29.84 -6.68
C LEU A 50 1.84 29.31 -7.73
N THR A 51 1.82 27.98 -7.86
CA THR A 51 0.75 27.24 -8.53
C THR A 51 0.08 26.32 -7.53
N ILE A 52 -1.25 26.36 -7.47
CA ILE A 52 -2.07 25.42 -6.70
C ILE A 52 -2.99 24.70 -7.68
N ILE A 53 -2.94 23.37 -7.65
CA ILE A 53 -3.79 22.52 -8.45
C ILE A 53 -4.48 21.48 -7.58
N THR A 54 -5.68 21.09 -7.99
CA THR A 54 -6.34 19.87 -7.55
C THR A 54 -6.26 18.86 -8.68
N PHE A 55 -6.23 17.59 -8.33
CA PHE A 55 -6.18 16.51 -9.31
C PHE A 55 -7.01 15.32 -8.87
N ASP A 56 -7.49 14.58 -9.85
CA ASP A 56 -8.02 13.23 -9.66
C ASP A 56 -7.40 12.27 -10.67
N PHE A 57 -7.09 11.06 -10.22
CA PHE A 57 -6.57 9.97 -11.04
C PHE A 57 -7.50 8.78 -10.96
N LYS A 58 -7.76 8.18 -12.11
CA LYS A 58 -8.54 6.95 -12.26
C LYS A 58 -7.71 5.95 -13.04
N GLY A 59 -7.61 4.75 -12.51
CA GLY A 59 -6.77 3.71 -13.10
C GLY A 59 -7.07 2.32 -12.55
N ILE A 60 -6.14 1.43 -12.82
CA ILE A 60 -6.15 0.05 -12.33
C ILE A 60 -4.77 -0.32 -11.79
N ALA A 61 -4.75 -1.03 -10.68
CA ALA A 61 -3.57 -1.61 -10.07
C ALA A 61 -3.30 -3.00 -10.64
N ARG A 62 -2.04 -3.30 -10.93
CA ARG A 62 -1.55 -4.61 -11.33
C ARG A 62 -0.48 -5.09 -10.37
N SER A 63 -0.67 -6.27 -9.79
CA SER A 63 0.32 -6.86 -8.89
C SER A 63 1.55 -7.32 -9.69
N ASN A 64 2.72 -6.91 -9.23
CA ASN A 64 4.01 -7.37 -9.73
C ASN A 64 4.48 -8.66 -9.02
N SER A 65 3.82 -9.05 -7.92
CA SER A 65 4.11 -10.27 -7.15
C SER A 65 3.19 -11.46 -7.49
N GLU A 66 3.67 -12.67 -7.19
CA GLU A 66 2.95 -13.93 -7.42
C GLU A 66 1.68 -14.07 -6.57
N ASN A 67 1.67 -13.49 -5.35
CA ASN A 67 0.52 -13.54 -4.43
C ASN A 67 -0.69 -12.69 -4.88
N LYS A 68 -0.55 -11.91 -5.97
CA LYS A 68 -1.62 -11.10 -6.58
C LYS A 68 -2.30 -10.14 -5.60
N ILE A 69 -1.61 -9.70 -4.56
CA ILE A 69 -2.14 -8.70 -3.63
C ILE A 69 -2.41 -7.39 -4.38
N PHE A 70 -3.63 -6.87 -4.21
CA PHE A 70 -4.18 -5.71 -4.93
C PHE A 70 -4.19 -5.81 -6.46
N ASP A 71 -4.08 -7.02 -7.03
CA ASP A 71 -4.21 -7.18 -8.48
C ASP A 71 -5.65 -6.87 -8.94
N ASN A 72 -5.76 -6.12 -10.03
CA ASN A 72 -7.03 -5.67 -10.62
C ASN A 72 -7.89 -4.81 -9.69
N CYS A 73 -7.31 -4.19 -8.66
CA CYS A 73 -8.01 -3.14 -7.94
C CYS A 73 -8.24 -1.93 -8.85
N THR A 74 -9.47 -1.41 -8.88
CA THR A 74 -9.72 -0.08 -9.43
C THR A 74 -9.15 0.96 -8.49
N VAL A 75 -8.47 1.96 -9.04
CA VAL A 75 -7.80 3.01 -8.28
C VAL A 75 -8.48 4.33 -8.56
N PHE A 76 -8.88 5.01 -7.49
CA PHE A 76 -9.30 6.40 -7.53
C PHE A 76 -8.46 7.20 -6.54
N TYR A 77 -7.75 8.20 -7.03
CA TYR A 77 -6.88 9.06 -6.21
C TYR A 77 -7.29 10.51 -6.39
N VAL A 78 -7.35 11.26 -5.30
CA VAL A 78 -7.67 12.69 -5.30
C VAL A 78 -6.67 13.43 -4.43
N GLY A 79 -6.32 14.65 -4.80
CA GLY A 79 -5.43 15.44 -3.98
C GLY A 79 -5.23 16.86 -4.45
N VAL A 80 -4.36 17.54 -3.73
CA VAL A 80 -3.91 18.91 -3.99
C VAL A 80 -2.40 18.91 -4.14
N ALA A 81 -1.89 19.67 -5.11
CA ALA A 81 -0.48 19.97 -5.24
C ALA A 81 -0.26 21.47 -5.17
N ARG A 82 0.85 21.83 -4.52
CA ARG A 82 1.38 23.18 -4.45
C ARG A 82 2.78 23.17 -5.02
N SER A 83 3.01 24.04 -5.99
CA SER A 83 4.32 24.26 -6.59
C SER A 83 4.77 25.69 -6.32
N THR A 84 6.00 25.82 -5.82
CA THR A 84 6.77 27.07 -5.72
C THR A 84 8.07 26.89 -6.51
N PRO A 85 8.86 27.95 -6.79
CA PRO A 85 10.15 27.81 -7.46
C PRO A 85 11.01 26.71 -6.81
N GLY A 86 11.36 25.68 -7.59
CA GLY A 86 12.20 24.56 -7.16
C GLY A 86 11.56 23.54 -6.21
N LYS A 87 10.28 23.67 -5.82
CA LYS A 87 9.65 22.75 -4.86
C LYS A 87 8.20 22.45 -5.21
N THR A 88 7.87 21.17 -5.33
CA THR A 88 6.50 20.68 -5.41
C THR A 88 6.19 19.81 -4.21
N THR A 89 5.08 20.11 -3.53
CA THR A 89 4.50 19.28 -2.48
C THR A 89 3.11 18.87 -2.89
N ALA A 90 2.70 17.64 -2.61
CA ALA A 90 1.34 17.18 -2.86
C ALA A 90 0.83 16.35 -1.70
N TYR A 91 -0.48 16.37 -1.50
CA TYR A 91 -1.17 15.61 -0.48
C TYR A 91 -2.46 15.08 -1.08
N GLY A 92 -2.80 13.83 -0.79
CA GLY A 92 -4.02 13.24 -1.32
C GLY A 92 -4.38 11.91 -0.68
N TYR A 93 -5.49 11.37 -1.15
CA TYR A 93 -6.04 10.09 -0.70
C TYR A 93 -6.37 9.21 -1.90
N SER A 94 -6.00 7.93 -1.81
CA SER A 94 -6.36 6.92 -2.80
C SER A 94 -7.30 5.90 -2.21
N LYS A 95 -8.24 5.43 -3.04
CA LYS A 95 -9.08 4.26 -2.80
C LYS A 95 -8.69 3.19 -3.80
N TYR A 96 -8.35 2.00 -3.29
CA TYR A 96 -8.19 0.79 -4.09
C TYR A 96 -9.38 -0.12 -3.79
N MET A 97 -10.22 -0.37 -4.77
CA MET A 97 -11.36 -1.28 -4.65
C MET A 97 -11.08 -2.53 -5.45
N ASP A 98 -11.08 -3.68 -4.80
CA ASP A 98 -10.90 -4.97 -5.44
C ASP A 98 -12.17 -5.45 -6.18
N PRO A 99 -12.08 -6.55 -6.96
CA PRO A 99 -13.22 -7.06 -7.72
C PRO A 99 -14.42 -7.51 -6.88
N ASP A 100 -14.22 -7.82 -5.60
CA ASP A 100 -15.29 -8.23 -4.67
C ASP A 100 -16.00 -7.01 -4.07
N GLY A 101 -15.50 -5.79 -4.32
CA GLY A 101 -16.02 -4.53 -3.81
C GLY A 101 -15.44 -4.11 -2.47
N ASP A 102 -14.57 -4.93 -1.87
CA ASP A 102 -13.80 -4.56 -0.69
C ASP A 102 -12.74 -3.53 -1.07
N PHE A 103 -12.45 -2.58 -0.18
CA PHE A 103 -11.52 -1.50 -0.49
C PHE A 103 -10.60 -1.14 0.65
N VAL A 104 -9.49 -0.51 0.27
CA VAL A 104 -8.58 0.19 1.17
C VAL A 104 -8.51 1.67 0.80
N VAL A 105 -8.27 2.51 1.81
CA VAL A 105 -7.97 3.94 1.65
C VAL A 105 -6.55 4.17 2.13
N MET A 106 -5.75 4.88 1.34
CA MET A 106 -4.41 5.31 1.72
C MET A 106 -4.31 6.83 1.69
N GLU A 107 -3.52 7.38 2.61
CA GLU A 107 -2.98 8.73 2.53
C GLU A 107 -1.73 8.71 1.64
N SER A 108 -1.47 9.79 0.90
CA SER A 108 -0.24 9.98 0.15
C SER A 108 0.31 11.39 0.35
N ILE A 109 1.58 11.47 0.73
CA ILE A 109 2.30 12.73 0.96
C ILE A 109 3.53 12.74 0.06
N ARG A 110 3.62 13.73 -0.82
CA ARG A 110 4.75 13.93 -1.72
C ARG A 110 5.70 14.98 -1.17
N GLU A 111 6.95 14.56 -1.00
CA GLU A 111 8.07 15.42 -0.63
C GLU A 111 9.17 15.30 -1.70
N GLY A 112 9.25 16.29 -2.59
CA GLY A 112 10.21 16.26 -3.70
C GLY A 112 9.88 15.19 -4.74
N ALA A 113 10.78 14.21 -4.92
CA ALA A 113 10.67 13.17 -5.95
C ALA A 113 9.95 11.90 -5.48
N GLU A 114 9.85 11.69 -4.16
CA GLU A 114 9.24 10.49 -3.56
C GLU A 114 7.86 10.84 -2.99
N THR A 115 6.94 9.88 -3.03
CA THR A 115 5.64 9.98 -2.38
C THR A 115 5.50 8.83 -1.40
N HIS A 116 5.27 9.15 -0.13
CA HIS A 116 5.02 8.17 0.92
C HIS A 116 3.53 7.93 1.02
N CYS A 117 3.13 6.67 1.18
CA CYS A 117 1.74 6.30 1.41
C CYS A 117 1.57 5.51 2.70
N LYS A 118 0.38 5.63 3.30
CA LYS A 118 0.02 4.94 4.54
C LYS A 118 -1.43 4.48 4.46
N PHE A 119 -1.71 3.25 4.88
CA PHE A 119 -3.09 2.76 4.98
C PHE A 119 -3.84 3.49 6.11
N LEU A 120 -5.05 3.97 5.79
CA LEU A 120 -5.94 4.64 6.73
C LEU A 120 -7.15 3.79 7.10
N GLN A 121 -7.66 3.04 6.14
CA GLN A 121 -8.89 2.26 6.29
C GLN A 121 -8.87 1.05 5.37
N GLY A 122 -9.53 -0.03 5.78
CA GLY A 122 -9.95 -1.10 4.89
C GLY A 122 -11.31 -1.66 5.27
N THR A 123 -11.99 -2.31 4.32
CA THR A 123 -13.27 -2.99 4.50
C THR A 123 -13.15 -4.49 4.25
N GLY A 124 -14.15 -5.26 4.70
CA GLY A 124 -14.21 -6.72 4.52
C GLY A 124 -12.90 -7.42 4.81
N LYS A 125 -12.29 -8.08 3.82
CA LYS A 125 -11.00 -8.80 4.01
C LYS A 125 -9.81 -7.88 4.33
N TRP A 126 -9.94 -6.58 4.10
CA TRP A 126 -8.92 -5.57 4.43
C TRP A 126 -9.21 -4.84 5.75
N LYS A 127 -10.23 -5.25 6.52
CA LYS A 127 -10.61 -4.56 7.74
C LYS A 127 -9.45 -4.50 8.73
N GLY A 128 -9.12 -3.29 9.18
CA GLY A 128 -8.05 -3.03 10.15
C GLY A 128 -6.63 -3.10 9.57
N ILE A 129 -6.49 -3.09 8.25
CA ILE A 129 -5.20 -3.01 7.57
C ILE A 129 -4.36 -1.84 8.08
N LYS A 130 -3.06 -2.11 8.26
CA LYS A 130 -2.04 -1.12 8.58
C LYS A 130 -0.82 -1.36 7.71
N GLY A 131 -0.04 -0.32 7.48
CA GLY A 131 1.18 -0.41 6.70
C GLY A 131 1.52 0.90 6.02
N GLU A 132 2.60 0.87 5.26
CA GLU A 132 3.12 2.03 4.54
C GLU A 132 3.80 1.60 3.25
N GLY A 133 4.12 2.57 2.41
CA GLY A 133 4.84 2.34 1.18
C GLY A 133 5.35 3.60 0.53
N LYS A 134 5.97 3.39 -0.63
CA LYS A 134 6.55 4.43 -1.45
C LYS A 134 6.04 4.32 -2.87
N VAL A 135 5.80 5.48 -3.47
CA VAL A 135 5.24 5.62 -4.80
C VAL A 135 6.19 6.43 -5.65
N ARG A 136 6.48 5.92 -6.85
CA ARG A 136 7.27 6.62 -7.86
C ARG A 136 6.66 6.46 -9.24
N ARG A 137 6.77 7.50 -10.07
CA ARG A 137 6.39 7.40 -11.48
C ARG A 137 7.41 6.54 -12.24
N ILE A 138 6.92 5.58 -13.04
CA ILE A 138 7.77 4.66 -13.81
C ILE A 138 7.60 4.80 -15.33
N ALA A 139 6.48 5.38 -15.78
CA ALA A 139 6.22 5.63 -17.19
C ALA A 139 5.36 6.88 -17.34
N SER A 140 5.49 7.60 -18.45
CA SER A 140 4.61 8.72 -18.84
C SER A 140 4.21 8.55 -20.30
N GLY A 141 2.94 8.74 -20.60
CA GLY A 141 2.39 8.75 -21.95
C GLY A 141 2.02 10.15 -22.41
N LYS A 142 1.74 10.29 -23.70
CA LYS A 142 1.11 11.50 -24.23
C LYS A 142 -0.35 11.57 -23.76
N SER A 143 -0.81 12.79 -23.48
CA SER A 143 -2.21 13.09 -23.19
C SER A 143 -3.13 12.66 -24.34
N ILE A 144 -4.10 11.80 -24.07
CA ILE A 144 -5.14 11.39 -25.03
C ILE A 144 -6.30 12.40 -25.06
N ALA A 145 -6.64 12.99 -23.92
CA ALA A 145 -7.67 14.02 -23.80
C ALA A 145 -7.07 15.35 -23.27
N PRO A 146 -7.60 16.51 -23.72
CA PRO A 146 -7.20 17.81 -23.16
C PRO A 146 -7.36 17.85 -21.64
N GLY A 147 -6.40 18.48 -20.95
CA GLY A 147 -6.41 18.61 -19.48
C GLY A 147 -6.09 17.32 -18.72
N THR A 148 -5.70 16.25 -19.42
CA THR A 148 -5.32 14.98 -18.79
C THR A 148 -3.83 14.66 -18.93
N SER A 149 -3.32 13.80 -18.07
CA SER A 149 -2.00 13.16 -18.21
C SER A 149 -2.16 11.66 -18.01
N GLN A 150 -1.45 10.87 -18.82
CA GLN A 150 -1.37 9.41 -18.66
C GLN A 150 0.00 9.03 -18.16
N TYR A 151 0.05 8.21 -17.12
CA TYR A 151 1.30 7.70 -16.58
C TYR A 151 1.05 6.42 -15.79
N CYS A 152 2.13 5.74 -15.45
CA CYS A 152 2.11 4.65 -14.49
C CYS A 152 3.01 4.97 -13.29
N THR A 153 2.58 4.56 -12.11
CA THR A 153 3.36 4.59 -10.87
C THR A 153 3.62 3.18 -10.38
N ARG A 154 4.73 2.98 -9.69
CA ARG A 154 5.02 1.75 -8.94
C ARG A 154 4.94 2.05 -7.46
N HIS A 155 4.18 1.23 -6.75
CA HIS A 155 3.96 1.30 -5.31
C HIS A 155 4.60 0.08 -4.68
N ILE A 156 5.52 0.29 -3.75
CA ILE A 156 6.20 -0.78 -3.02
C ILE A 156 6.05 -0.48 -1.54
N GLY A 157 5.64 -1.48 -0.77
CA GLY A 157 5.49 -1.33 0.67
C GLY A 157 5.13 -2.61 1.36
N THR A 158 4.63 -2.44 2.57
CA THR A 158 4.23 -3.54 3.45
C THR A 158 2.91 -3.26 4.12
N PHE A 159 2.22 -4.33 4.55
CA PHE A 159 1.01 -4.24 5.34
C PHE A 159 0.83 -5.43 6.28
N GLU A 160 0.00 -5.24 7.29
CA GLU A 160 -0.47 -6.27 8.22
C GLU A 160 -2.00 -6.20 8.34
N LEU A 161 -2.61 -7.35 8.67
CA LEU A 161 -4.05 -7.46 8.95
C LEU A 161 -4.27 -7.97 10.38
N PRO A 162 -5.34 -7.50 11.06
CA PRO A 162 -5.73 -8.04 12.36
C PRO A 162 -6.18 -9.50 12.24
N LYS A 163 -6.10 -10.24 13.35
CA LYS A 163 -6.59 -11.61 13.46
C LYS A 163 -8.11 -11.68 13.57
#